data_AF-A0A5C4JIZ1-F1
#
_entry.id   AF-A0A5C4JIZ1-F1
#
_cell.length_a   1.000
_cell.length_b   1.000
_cell.length_c   1.000
_cell.angle_alpha   90.00
_cell.angle_beta   90.00
_cell.angle_gamma   90.00
#
_symmetry.space_group_name_H-M   'P 1'
#
loop_
_entity.id
_entity.type
_entity.pdbx_description
1 polymer ?
#
loop_
_entity_poly.entity_id
_entity_poly.type
_entity_poly.pdbx_seq_one_letter_code
_entity_poly.pdbx_strand_id
1 'polypeptide(L)'
;MPGQTVGLVGESGSGKTTLGRVLLGLVRPTSGQVMFDGRPVTGRGAARRLRGRLQVVLQNPDWSLNPTLRVWRSVAEPLAVTGAIPRRDRRAAVEDMLILVGLDAGLADRHPHQLSGGQRQRVAIARAMITQPDLIVFDEAVTALDVSVQTQVLNLIRDLQAERGFAALFISHDITAVRYVSHRVAVAYRGELVETGPVERFYDRPLHPYTRDLISALPTLTSGSTRHEGNSLA
;
A
#
# COMPACT_ATOMS: atom_id res chain seq x y z
N MET A 1 10.45 10.01 7.03
CA MET A 1 10.68 9.44 8.37
C MET A 1 10.70 7.93 8.20
N PRO A 2 11.72 7.22 8.68
CA PRO A 2 11.72 5.76 8.68
C PRO A 2 10.49 5.24 9.45
N GLY A 3 9.89 4.15 9.00
CA GLY A 3 8.81 3.47 9.74
C GLY A 3 7.52 4.28 9.95
N GLN A 4 7.20 5.26 9.10
CA GLN A 4 5.89 5.93 9.13
C GLN A 4 5.12 5.73 7.84
N THR A 5 3.81 5.58 7.98
CA THR A 5 2.84 5.56 6.88
C THR A 5 2.20 6.93 6.72
N VAL A 6 2.32 7.52 5.53
CA VAL A 6 1.59 8.71 5.11
C VAL A 6 0.45 8.28 4.19
N GLY A 7 -0.77 8.59 4.58
CA GLY A 7 -1.96 8.45 3.74
C GLY A 7 -2.12 9.63 2.80
N LEU A 8 -2.40 9.37 1.53
CA LEU A 8 -2.69 10.38 0.53
C LEU A 8 -4.12 10.18 0.01
N VAL A 9 -5.01 11.09 0.39
CA VAL A 9 -6.43 11.09 0.00
C VAL A 9 -6.76 12.22 -0.95
N GLY A 10 -7.85 12.07 -1.70
CA GLY A 10 -8.32 13.09 -2.64
C GLY A 10 -9.14 12.48 -3.77
N GLU A 11 -9.89 13.30 -4.49
CA GLU A 11 -10.71 12.91 -5.64
C GLU A 11 -9.90 12.20 -6.73
N SER A 12 -10.59 11.39 -7.54
CA SER A 12 -9.99 10.87 -8.77
C SER A 12 -9.48 12.02 -9.65
N GLY A 13 -8.30 11.87 -10.24
CA GLY A 13 -7.67 12.92 -11.05
C GLY A 13 -6.93 14.03 -10.27
N SER A 14 -6.92 14.02 -8.94
CA SER A 14 -6.16 15.00 -8.12
C SER A 14 -4.63 14.89 -8.21
N GLY A 15 -4.10 13.88 -8.92
CA GLY A 15 -2.65 13.70 -9.14
C GLY A 15 -1.96 12.73 -8.19
N LYS A 16 -2.68 12.00 -7.33
CA LYS A 16 -2.11 11.08 -6.32
C LYS A 16 -1.17 10.02 -6.90
N THR A 17 -1.63 9.26 -7.89
CA THR A 17 -0.83 8.25 -8.60
C THR A 17 0.38 8.87 -9.28
N THR A 18 0.24 10.05 -9.88
CA THR A 18 1.36 10.80 -10.48
C THR A 18 2.40 11.15 -9.41
N LEU A 19 1.97 11.65 -8.26
CA LEU A 19 2.85 11.96 -7.13
C LEU A 19 3.58 10.70 -6.64
N GLY A 20 2.87 9.57 -6.46
CA GLY A 20 3.48 8.29 -6.10
C GLY A 20 4.57 7.85 -7.08
N ARG A 21 4.31 7.97 -8.40
CA ARG A 21 5.29 7.63 -9.45
C ARG A 21 6.48 8.59 -9.48
N VAL A 22 6.25 9.87 -9.23
CA VAL A 22 7.32 10.88 -9.11
C VAL A 22 8.21 10.59 -7.91
N LEU A 23 7.62 10.19 -6.78
CA LEU A 23 8.37 9.81 -5.57
C LEU A 23 9.28 8.60 -5.79
N LEU A 24 8.84 7.65 -6.61
CA LEU A 24 9.62 6.47 -7.00
C LEU A 24 10.64 6.73 -8.12
N GLY A 25 10.69 7.95 -8.67
CA GLY A 25 11.53 8.29 -9.81
C GLY A 25 11.10 7.66 -11.14
N LEU A 26 9.88 7.13 -11.22
CA LEU A 26 9.30 6.54 -12.43
C LEU A 26 8.81 7.62 -13.41
N VAL A 27 8.44 8.79 -12.89
CA VAL A 27 8.08 9.99 -13.66
C VAL A 27 8.99 11.12 -13.20
N ARG A 28 9.56 11.88 -14.15
CA ARG A 28 10.35 13.07 -13.81
C ARG A 28 9.41 14.23 -13.48
N PRO A 29 9.61 14.95 -12.38
CA PRO A 29 8.84 16.17 -12.12
C PRO A 29 9.21 17.25 -13.14
N THR A 30 8.25 18.08 -13.51
CA THR A 30 8.47 19.24 -14.40
C THR A 30 9.39 20.28 -13.74
N SER A 31 9.24 20.47 -12.42
CA SER A 31 10.04 21.38 -11.61
C SER A 31 10.27 20.79 -10.22
N GLY A 32 11.28 21.31 -9.50
CA GLY A 32 11.67 20.79 -8.20
C GLY A 32 12.43 19.47 -8.26
N GLN A 33 12.66 18.87 -7.09
CA GLN A 33 13.41 17.63 -6.96
C GLN A 33 12.81 16.73 -5.88
N VAL A 34 12.90 15.42 -6.10
CA VAL A 34 12.57 14.42 -5.09
C VAL A 34 13.85 13.81 -4.57
N MET A 35 13.97 13.81 -3.24
CA MET A 35 15.13 13.30 -2.52
C MET A 35 14.73 12.06 -1.73
N PHE A 36 15.57 11.04 -1.79
CA PHE A 36 15.50 9.85 -0.95
C PHE A 36 16.87 9.64 -0.31
N ASP A 37 16.92 9.57 1.02
CA ASP A 37 18.17 9.35 1.76
C ASP A 37 19.26 10.38 1.37
N GLY A 38 18.87 11.66 1.32
CA GLY A 38 19.74 12.78 0.95
C GLY A 38 20.16 12.83 -0.52
N ARG A 39 19.66 11.97 -1.39
CA ARG A 39 20.05 11.90 -2.81
C ARG A 39 18.86 11.99 -3.78
N PRO A 40 19.02 12.60 -4.96
CA PRO A 40 17.92 12.67 -5.95
C PRO A 40 17.47 11.29 -6.41
N VAL A 41 16.16 11.07 -6.54
CA VAL A 41 15.58 9.80 -7.01
C VAL A 41 15.70 9.58 -8.51
N THR A 42 16.00 10.64 -9.26
CA THR A 42 16.23 10.62 -10.71
C THR A 42 17.69 10.92 -11.03
N GLY A 43 18.09 10.70 -12.29
CA GLY A 43 19.46 10.94 -12.77
C GLY A 43 20.30 9.68 -12.93
N ARG A 44 21.58 9.87 -13.32
CA ARG A 44 22.48 8.77 -13.68
C ARG A 44 22.72 7.86 -12.47
N GLY A 45 22.48 6.56 -12.64
CA GLY A 45 22.67 5.55 -11.60
C GLY A 45 21.60 5.51 -10.50
N ALA A 46 20.63 6.45 -10.47
CA ALA A 46 19.59 6.50 -9.44
C ALA A 46 18.74 5.23 -9.42
N ALA A 47 18.27 4.78 -10.61
CA ALA A 47 17.52 3.53 -10.73
C ALA A 47 18.27 2.33 -10.15
N ARG A 48 19.58 2.19 -10.42
CA ARG A 48 20.38 1.07 -9.88
C ARG A 48 20.47 1.10 -8.36
N ARG A 49 20.65 2.30 -7.79
CA ARG A 49 20.79 2.52 -6.34
C ARG A 49 19.48 2.30 -5.59
N LEU A 50 18.35 2.63 -6.20
CA LEU A 50 17.03 2.60 -5.57
C LEU A 50 16.25 1.31 -5.84
N ARG A 51 16.67 0.49 -6.81
CA ARG A 51 16.13 -0.84 -7.05
C ARG A 51 16.18 -1.66 -5.75
N GLY A 52 15.05 -2.28 -5.40
CA GLY A 52 14.88 -3.05 -4.17
C GLY A 52 14.59 -2.21 -2.92
N ARG A 53 15.11 -0.97 -2.84
CA ARG A 53 14.86 -0.04 -1.73
C ARG A 53 13.50 0.65 -1.84
N LEU A 54 13.11 1.04 -3.07
CA LEU A 54 11.82 1.66 -3.37
C LEU A 54 10.95 0.68 -4.15
N GLN A 55 9.76 0.38 -3.63
CA GLN A 55 8.84 -0.59 -4.23
C GLN A 55 7.42 -0.02 -4.33
N VAL A 56 6.59 -0.68 -5.15
CA VAL A 56 5.21 -0.25 -5.39
C VAL A 56 4.27 -1.45 -5.43
N VAL A 57 3.08 -1.28 -4.86
CA VAL A 57 1.95 -2.21 -4.96
C VAL A 57 0.83 -1.45 -5.67
N LEU A 58 0.42 -1.92 -6.85
CA LEU A 58 -0.57 -1.26 -7.69
C LEU A 58 -1.98 -1.84 -7.47
N GLN A 59 -2.99 -1.04 -7.80
CA GLN A 59 -4.41 -1.33 -7.70
C GLN A 59 -4.84 -2.65 -8.38
N ASN A 60 -4.30 -2.93 -9.55
CA ASN A 60 -4.59 -4.17 -10.27
C ASN A 60 -3.40 -5.13 -10.16
N PRO A 61 -3.54 -6.24 -9.41
CA PRO A 61 -2.53 -7.29 -9.36
C PRO A 61 -2.14 -7.80 -10.74
N ASP A 62 -3.06 -7.84 -11.71
CA ASP A 62 -2.78 -8.31 -13.08
C ASP A 62 -1.81 -7.40 -13.83
N TRP A 63 -1.68 -6.13 -13.42
CA TRP A 63 -0.65 -5.23 -13.96
C TRP A 63 0.71 -5.45 -13.31
N SER A 64 0.73 -6.04 -12.11
CA SER A 64 1.95 -6.31 -11.36
C SER A 64 2.45 -7.76 -11.49
N LEU A 65 1.56 -8.69 -11.87
CA LEU A 65 1.82 -10.12 -12.01
C LEU A 65 1.67 -10.52 -13.47
N ASN A 66 2.73 -11.08 -14.05
CA ASN A 66 2.65 -11.62 -15.40
C ASN A 66 1.77 -12.89 -15.40
N PRO A 67 0.64 -12.94 -16.14
CA PRO A 67 -0.33 -14.04 -16.08
C PRO A 67 0.25 -15.36 -16.62
N THR A 68 1.29 -15.30 -17.45
CA THR A 68 1.97 -16.47 -18.03
C THR A 68 2.99 -17.09 -17.07
N LEU A 69 3.42 -16.34 -16.04
CA LEU A 69 4.39 -16.81 -15.07
C LEU A 69 3.68 -17.46 -13.88
N ARG A 70 4.34 -18.44 -13.28
CA ARG A 70 3.94 -18.94 -11.95
C ARG A 70 4.22 -17.87 -10.89
N VAL A 71 3.44 -17.90 -9.82
CA VAL A 71 3.55 -16.99 -8.68
C VAL A 71 4.99 -16.87 -8.20
N TRP A 72 5.70 -18.01 -8.06
CA TRP A 72 7.06 -17.96 -7.54
C TRP A 72 8.02 -17.12 -8.40
N ARG A 73 7.84 -17.14 -9.73
CA ARG A 73 8.67 -16.35 -10.65
C ARG A 73 8.35 -14.87 -10.55
N SER A 74 7.08 -14.53 -10.43
CA SER A 74 6.63 -13.14 -10.28
C SER A 74 7.15 -12.53 -8.99
N VAL A 75 7.07 -13.26 -7.87
CA VAL A 75 7.59 -12.79 -6.57
C VAL A 75 9.13 -12.75 -6.57
N ALA A 76 9.82 -13.68 -7.25
CA ALA A 76 11.28 -13.68 -7.33
C ALA A 76 11.88 -12.63 -8.29
N GLU A 77 11.06 -11.96 -9.12
CA GLU A 77 11.55 -11.02 -10.14
C GLU A 77 12.37 -9.87 -9.52
N PRO A 78 11.94 -9.19 -8.43
CA PRO A 78 12.75 -8.13 -7.82
C PRO A 78 14.11 -8.64 -7.32
N LEU A 79 14.17 -9.86 -6.78
CA LEU A 79 15.44 -10.50 -6.39
C LEU A 79 16.37 -10.76 -7.58
N ALA A 80 15.79 -11.04 -8.76
CA ALA A 80 16.55 -11.21 -9.98
C ALA A 80 17.21 -9.92 -10.44
N VAL A 81 16.50 -8.81 -10.29
CA VAL A 81 16.95 -7.47 -10.70
C VAL A 81 17.98 -6.91 -9.73
N THR A 82 17.80 -7.12 -8.41
CA THR A 82 18.74 -6.63 -7.39
C THR A 82 19.97 -7.51 -7.25
N GLY A 83 19.85 -8.81 -7.53
CA GLY A 83 20.91 -9.78 -7.30
C GLY A 83 21.14 -10.10 -5.82
N ALA A 84 20.21 -9.72 -4.93
CA ALA A 84 20.35 -9.88 -3.48
C ALA A 84 20.44 -11.34 -3.02
N ILE A 85 19.81 -12.27 -3.77
CA ILE A 85 19.76 -13.70 -3.43
C ILE A 85 20.21 -14.55 -4.64
N PRO A 86 21.09 -15.56 -4.44
CA PRO A 86 21.48 -16.50 -5.48
C PRO A 86 20.29 -17.22 -6.09
N ARG A 87 20.34 -17.53 -7.39
CA ARG A 87 19.19 -18.11 -8.13
C ARG A 87 18.62 -19.37 -7.49
N ARG A 88 19.48 -20.23 -6.93
CA ARG A 88 19.09 -21.49 -6.28
C ARG A 88 18.26 -21.31 -5.00
N ASP A 89 18.44 -20.18 -4.30
CA ASP A 89 17.81 -19.92 -3.00
C ASP A 89 16.52 -19.09 -3.12
N ARG A 90 16.25 -18.53 -4.31
CA ARG A 90 15.10 -17.64 -4.53
C ARG A 90 13.75 -18.32 -4.32
N ARG A 91 13.64 -19.61 -4.65
CA ARG A 91 12.37 -20.31 -4.51
C ARG A 91 11.97 -20.46 -3.04
N ALA A 92 12.90 -20.88 -2.20
CA ALA A 92 12.69 -20.98 -0.76
C ALA A 92 12.32 -19.61 -0.16
N ALA A 93 13.06 -18.55 -0.51
CA ALA A 93 12.76 -17.19 -0.05
C ALA A 93 11.35 -16.72 -0.46
N VAL A 94 10.85 -17.15 -1.62
CA VAL A 94 9.47 -16.86 -2.04
C VAL A 94 8.46 -17.65 -1.23
N GLU A 95 8.69 -18.93 -1.00
CA GLU A 95 7.79 -19.77 -0.18
C GLU A 95 7.67 -19.20 1.24
N ASP A 96 8.79 -18.79 1.86
CA ASP A 96 8.80 -18.10 3.15
C ASP A 96 8.02 -16.78 3.11
N MET A 97 8.19 -15.99 2.05
CA MET A 97 7.48 -14.72 1.89
C MET A 97 5.97 -14.93 1.66
N LEU A 98 5.56 -16.00 0.97
CA LEU A 98 4.15 -16.35 0.82
C LEU A 98 3.53 -16.65 2.18
N ILE A 99 4.22 -17.45 3.02
CA ILE A 99 3.77 -17.74 4.39
C ILE A 99 3.66 -16.44 5.20
N LEU A 100 4.66 -15.55 5.10
CA LEU A 100 4.66 -14.27 5.81
C LEU A 100 3.45 -13.38 5.45
N VAL A 101 3.01 -13.39 4.19
CA VAL A 101 1.79 -12.68 3.77
C VAL A 101 0.49 -13.46 4.03
N GLY A 102 0.56 -14.53 4.81
CA GLY A 102 -0.58 -15.37 5.19
C GLY A 102 -1.13 -16.20 4.02
N LEU A 103 -0.26 -16.66 3.12
CA LEU A 103 -0.59 -17.54 2.01
C LEU A 103 0.06 -18.92 2.19
N ASP A 104 -0.56 -19.94 1.62
CA ASP A 104 0.03 -21.28 1.53
C ASP A 104 1.23 -21.28 0.57
N ALA A 105 2.34 -21.93 0.97
CA ALA A 105 3.55 -22.02 0.15
C ALA A 105 3.31 -22.77 -1.17
N GLY A 106 2.35 -23.71 -1.21
CA GLY A 106 1.96 -24.44 -2.41
C GLY A 106 1.35 -23.53 -3.50
N LEU A 107 0.96 -22.29 -3.17
CA LEU A 107 0.58 -21.30 -4.18
C LEU A 107 1.75 -20.87 -5.07
N ALA A 108 3.01 -21.11 -4.66
CA ALA A 108 4.19 -20.84 -5.46
C ALA A 108 4.11 -21.40 -6.88
N ASP A 109 3.56 -22.61 -7.05
CA ASP A 109 3.44 -23.28 -8.35
C ASP A 109 2.17 -22.92 -9.14
N ARG A 110 1.27 -22.13 -8.56
CA ARG A 110 0.06 -21.67 -9.24
C ARG A 110 0.36 -20.51 -10.18
N HIS A 111 -0.54 -20.30 -11.13
CA HIS A 111 -0.59 -19.10 -11.97
C HIS A 111 -1.53 -18.05 -11.36
N PRO A 112 -1.34 -16.74 -11.64
CA PRO A 112 -2.18 -15.67 -11.11
C PRO A 112 -3.69 -15.84 -11.33
N HIS A 113 -4.10 -16.41 -12.47
CA HIS A 113 -5.52 -16.66 -12.77
C HIS A 113 -6.16 -17.74 -11.89
N GLN A 114 -5.36 -18.56 -11.20
CA GLN A 114 -5.82 -19.62 -10.28
C GLN A 114 -6.03 -19.11 -8.85
N LEU A 115 -5.76 -17.83 -8.60
CA LEU A 115 -5.85 -17.20 -7.28
C LEU A 115 -7.16 -16.42 -7.11
N SER A 116 -7.62 -16.24 -5.88
CA SER A 116 -8.65 -15.25 -5.56
C SER A 116 -8.10 -13.82 -5.66
N GLY A 117 -8.98 -12.81 -5.70
CA GLY A 117 -8.55 -11.40 -5.72
C GLY A 117 -7.68 -11.03 -4.52
N GLY A 118 -8.07 -11.43 -3.31
CA GLY A 118 -7.27 -11.22 -2.09
C GLY A 118 -5.93 -11.95 -2.11
N GLN A 119 -5.88 -13.18 -2.64
CA GLN A 119 -4.63 -13.92 -2.81
C GLN A 119 -3.70 -13.22 -3.80
N ARG A 120 -4.23 -12.77 -4.96
CA ARG A 120 -3.44 -11.98 -5.92
C ARG A 120 -2.87 -10.71 -5.29
N GLN A 121 -3.65 -10.01 -4.46
CA GLN A 121 -3.17 -8.81 -3.77
C GLN A 121 -2.05 -9.12 -2.78
N ARG A 122 -2.19 -10.18 -1.98
CA ARG A 122 -1.15 -10.63 -1.04
C ARG A 122 0.12 -11.07 -1.79
N VAL A 123 0.00 -11.69 -2.96
CA VAL A 123 1.14 -12.00 -3.84
C VAL A 123 1.82 -10.72 -4.36
N ALA A 124 1.05 -9.69 -4.72
CA ALA A 124 1.62 -8.40 -5.12
C ALA A 124 2.39 -7.72 -3.97
N ILE A 125 1.87 -7.81 -2.74
CA ILE A 125 2.55 -7.34 -1.52
C ILE A 125 3.83 -8.15 -1.28
N ALA A 126 3.76 -9.48 -1.34
CA ALA A 126 4.92 -10.37 -1.23
C ALA A 126 6.02 -10.00 -2.23
N ARG A 127 5.65 -9.75 -3.49
CA ARG A 127 6.59 -9.30 -4.53
C ARG A 127 7.27 -7.98 -4.16
N ALA A 128 6.56 -7.00 -3.61
CA ALA A 128 7.17 -5.74 -3.16
C ALA A 128 8.05 -5.93 -1.92
N MET A 129 7.65 -6.80 -0.99
CA MET A 129 8.33 -7.01 0.29
C MET A 129 9.59 -7.87 0.19
N ILE A 130 9.70 -8.74 -0.83
CA ILE A 130 10.79 -9.72 -0.96
C ILE A 130 12.20 -9.10 -0.94
N THR A 131 12.32 -7.83 -1.36
CA THR A 131 13.60 -7.09 -1.36
C THR A 131 13.89 -6.36 -0.05
N GLN A 132 13.04 -6.48 0.96
CA GLN A 132 13.11 -5.74 2.22
C GLN A 132 13.24 -4.22 1.97
N PRO A 133 12.23 -3.60 1.33
CA PRO A 133 12.33 -2.21 0.91
C PRO A 133 12.33 -1.23 2.09
N ASP A 134 12.94 -0.07 1.86
CA ASP A 134 12.91 1.06 2.80
C ASP A 134 11.61 1.88 2.64
N LEU A 135 11.04 1.91 1.44
CA LEU A 135 9.79 2.62 1.12
C LEU A 135 8.91 1.82 0.17
N ILE A 136 7.64 1.71 0.51
CA ILE A 136 6.60 1.15 -0.36
C ILE A 136 5.53 2.20 -0.66
N VAL A 137 5.17 2.33 -1.93
CA VAL A 137 3.96 3.07 -2.35
C VAL A 137 2.84 2.05 -2.60
N PHE A 138 1.75 2.15 -1.85
CA PHE A 138 0.52 1.42 -2.10
C PHE A 138 -0.41 2.34 -2.88
N ASP A 139 -0.64 2.04 -4.17
CA ASP A 139 -1.44 2.86 -5.07
C ASP A 139 -2.80 2.21 -5.32
N GLU A 140 -3.82 2.65 -4.55
CA GLU A 140 -5.18 2.08 -4.55
C GLU A 140 -5.20 0.54 -4.35
N ALA A 141 -4.24 0.04 -3.57
CA ALA A 141 -3.93 -1.38 -3.42
C ALA A 141 -5.06 -2.25 -2.81
N VAL A 142 -6.16 -1.66 -2.33
CA VAL A 142 -7.25 -2.42 -1.70
C VAL A 142 -8.63 -2.14 -2.30
N THR A 143 -8.73 -1.25 -3.28
CA THR A 143 -10.03 -0.70 -3.72
C THR A 143 -10.87 -1.69 -4.52
N ALA A 144 -10.25 -2.70 -5.14
CA ALA A 144 -10.92 -3.69 -5.97
C ALA A 144 -11.35 -4.95 -5.19
N LEU A 145 -11.21 -4.94 -3.86
CA LEU A 145 -11.46 -6.08 -2.99
C LEU A 145 -12.81 -5.91 -2.27
N ASP A 146 -13.44 -7.02 -1.90
CA ASP A 146 -14.57 -6.98 -0.99
C ASP A 146 -14.14 -6.46 0.39
N VAL A 147 -15.08 -5.90 1.16
CA VAL A 147 -14.82 -5.23 2.44
C VAL A 147 -14.09 -6.12 3.45
N SER A 148 -14.42 -7.42 3.49
CA SER A 148 -13.79 -8.39 4.40
C SER A 148 -12.33 -8.61 4.03
N VAL A 149 -12.05 -8.89 2.75
CA VAL A 149 -10.70 -9.08 2.24
C VAL A 149 -9.88 -7.79 2.34
N GLN A 150 -10.46 -6.62 2.03
CA GLN A 150 -9.82 -5.32 2.21
C GLN A 150 -9.31 -5.15 3.65
N THR A 151 -10.14 -5.44 4.64
CA THR A 151 -9.76 -5.35 6.06
C THR A 151 -8.58 -6.27 6.38
N GLN A 152 -8.58 -7.50 5.88
CA GLN A 152 -7.48 -8.45 6.07
C GLN A 152 -6.17 -7.96 5.42
N VAL A 153 -6.24 -7.36 4.23
CA VAL A 153 -5.05 -6.82 3.55
C VAL A 153 -4.52 -5.59 4.27
N LEU A 154 -5.40 -4.71 4.78
CA LEU A 154 -4.98 -3.54 5.57
C LEU A 154 -4.29 -3.97 6.88
N ASN A 155 -4.81 -4.99 7.56
CA ASN A 155 -4.15 -5.60 8.72
C ASN A 155 -2.76 -6.10 8.37
N LEU A 156 -2.65 -6.88 7.30
CA LEU A 156 -1.36 -7.39 6.83
C LEU A 156 -0.36 -6.26 6.57
N ILE A 157 -0.76 -5.19 5.88
CA ILE A 157 0.13 -4.06 5.59
C ILE A 157 0.61 -3.39 6.88
N ARG A 158 -0.30 -3.16 7.84
CA ARG A 158 0.03 -2.55 9.12
C ARG A 158 0.98 -3.42 9.93
N ASP A 159 0.71 -4.72 10.00
CA ASP A 159 1.50 -5.66 10.80
C ASP A 159 2.90 -5.85 10.19
N LEU A 160 3.01 -5.95 8.85
CA LEU A 160 4.29 -5.96 8.14
C LEU A 160 5.08 -4.66 8.35
N GLN A 161 4.40 -3.51 8.35
CA GLN A 161 5.04 -2.21 8.58
C GLN A 161 5.60 -2.11 10.00
N ALA A 162 4.85 -2.59 10.99
CA ALA A 162 5.30 -2.64 12.38
C ALA A 162 6.49 -3.60 12.57
N GLU A 163 6.47 -4.75 11.91
CA GLU A 163 7.53 -5.76 12.01
C GLU A 163 8.81 -5.35 11.25
N ARG A 164 8.68 -4.75 10.06
CA ARG A 164 9.80 -4.52 9.14
C ARG A 164 10.28 -3.06 9.08
N GLY A 165 9.51 -2.12 9.63
CA GLY A 165 9.92 -0.73 9.78
C GLY A 165 10.04 0.08 8.48
N PHE A 166 9.46 -0.38 7.37
CA PHE A 166 9.49 0.37 6.11
C PHE A 166 8.63 1.64 6.21
N ALA A 167 9.04 2.69 5.50
CA ALA A 167 8.18 3.84 5.27
C ALA A 167 7.11 3.50 4.22
N ALA A 168 5.93 4.08 4.33
CA ALA A 168 4.85 3.83 3.38
C ALA A 168 4.17 5.12 2.92
N LEU A 169 3.85 5.18 1.64
CA LEU A 169 2.85 6.10 1.10
C LEU A 169 1.63 5.27 0.72
N PHE A 170 0.50 5.51 1.38
CA PHE A 170 -0.75 4.80 1.13
C PHE A 170 -1.72 5.71 0.39
N ILE A 171 -1.89 5.49 -0.90
CA ILE A 171 -2.77 6.27 -1.77
C ILE A 171 -4.11 5.56 -1.84
N SER A 172 -5.19 6.27 -1.50
CA SER A 172 -6.54 5.75 -1.57
C SER A 172 -7.56 6.88 -1.71
N HIS A 173 -8.72 6.56 -2.30
CA HIS A 173 -9.90 7.41 -2.20
C HIS A 173 -10.78 7.02 -0.99
N ASP A 174 -10.60 5.82 -0.44
CA ASP A 174 -11.26 5.37 0.80
C ASP A 174 -10.53 5.95 2.01
N ILE A 175 -11.16 6.96 2.60
CA ILE A 175 -10.68 7.68 3.76
C ILE A 175 -10.68 6.77 5.02
N THR A 176 -11.56 5.78 5.12
CA THR A 176 -11.60 4.85 6.27
C THR A 176 -10.38 3.94 6.24
N ALA A 177 -10.03 3.42 5.07
CA ALA A 177 -8.79 2.66 4.89
C ALA A 177 -7.55 3.49 5.25
N VAL A 178 -7.50 4.75 4.80
CA VAL A 178 -6.39 5.66 5.13
C VAL A 178 -6.27 5.87 6.64
N ARG A 179 -7.38 6.13 7.33
CA ARG A 179 -7.41 6.29 8.80
C ARG A 179 -6.76 5.10 9.51
N TYR A 180 -7.03 3.91 9.01
CA TYR A 180 -6.67 2.67 9.67
C TYR A 180 -5.17 2.34 9.60
N VAL A 181 -4.49 2.71 8.50
CA VAL A 181 -3.09 2.33 8.26
C VAL A 181 -2.09 3.49 8.40
N SER A 182 -2.57 4.72 8.44
CA SER A 182 -1.71 5.90 8.32
C SER A 182 -1.42 6.56 9.66
N HIS A 183 -0.18 7.00 9.84
CA HIS A 183 0.23 7.83 10.98
C HIS A 183 -0.04 9.32 10.70
N ARG A 184 0.02 9.70 9.43
CA ARG A 184 -0.21 11.06 8.95
C ARG A 184 -1.06 11.02 7.69
N VAL A 185 -1.80 12.09 7.44
CA VAL A 185 -2.63 12.24 6.24
C VAL A 185 -2.21 13.49 5.48
N ALA A 186 -2.24 13.39 4.15
CA ALA A 186 -2.13 14.48 3.21
C ALA A 186 -3.33 14.45 2.25
N VAL A 187 -3.92 15.61 1.97
CA VAL A 187 -5.06 15.76 1.08
C VAL A 187 -4.61 16.40 -0.21
N ALA A 188 -4.77 15.69 -1.32
CA ALA A 188 -4.59 16.20 -2.66
C ALA A 188 -5.91 16.73 -3.21
N TYR A 189 -5.93 17.98 -3.66
CA TYR A 189 -7.06 18.57 -4.35
C TYR A 189 -6.56 19.44 -5.51
N ARG A 190 -7.08 19.19 -6.72
CA ARG A 190 -6.71 19.93 -7.94
C ARG A 190 -5.19 20.10 -8.17
N GLY A 191 -4.41 19.06 -7.85
CA GLY A 191 -2.96 19.05 -8.03
C GLY A 191 -2.16 19.67 -6.88
N GLU A 192 -2.81 20.12 -5.81
CA GLU A 192 -2.17 20.72 -4.65
C GLU A 192 -2.39 19.90 -3.38
N LEU A 193 -1.42 19.94 -2.46
CA LEU A 193 -1.59 19.41 -1.11
C LEU A 193 -2.25 20.49 -0.24
N VAL A 194 -3.56 20.40 -0.08
CA VAL A 194 -4.37 21.44 0.59
C VAL A 194 -4.39 21.30 2.11
N GLU A 195 -4.11 20.11 2.64
CA GLU A 195 -4.05 19.87 4.08
C GLU A 195 -3.11 18.70 4.39
N THR A 196 -2.30 18.83 5.45
CA THR A 196 -1.46 17.74 5.96
C THR A 196 -1.40 17.75 7.48
N GLY A 197 -1.35 16.59 8.13
CA GLY A 197 -1.30 16.52 9.58
C GLY A 197 -1.23 15.09 10.14
N PRO A 198 -1.13 14.94 11.47
CA PRO A 198 -1.39 13.68 12.16
C PRO A 198 -2.80 13.18 11.83
N VAL A 199 -2.97 11.85 11.75
CA VAL A 199 -4.24 11.22 11.38
C VAL A 199 -5.36 11.62 12.34
N GLU A 200 -5.11 11.69 13.64
CA GLU A 200 -6.11 12.02 14.67
C GLU A 200 -6.66 13.44 14.46
N ARG A 201 -5.77 14.40 14.24
CA ARG A 201 -6.16 15.79 13.97
C ARG A 201 -7.01 15.92 12.72
N PHE A 202 -6.67 15.16 11.68
CA PHE A 202 -7.36 15.21 10.40
C PHE A 202 -8.86 14.85 10.55
N TYR A 203 -9.16 13.79 11.31
CA TYR A 203 -10.55 13.34 11.51
C TYR A 203 -11.32 14.18 12.54
N ASP A 204 -10.64 14.70 13.56
CA ASP A 204 -11.30 15.42 14.64
C ASP A 204 -11.50 16.92 14.32
N ARG A 205 -10.55 17.53 13.59
CA ARG A 205 -10.52 18.98 13.32
C ARG A 205 -10.01 19.31 11.91
N PRO A 206 -10.76 18.93 10.86
CA PRO A 206 -10.42 19.27 9.48
C PRO A 206 -10.43 20.78 9.23
N LEU A 207 -9.32 21.30 8.71
CA LEU A 207 -9.16 22.73 8.49
C LEU A 207 -9.70 23.19 7.14
N HIS A 208 -9.37 22.47 6.07
CA HIS A 208 -9.72 22.87 4.71
C HIS A 208 -11.17 22.50 4.38
N PRO A 209 -11.95 23.38 3.69
CA PRO A 209 -13.35 23.10 3.33
C PRO A 209 -13.54 21.75 2.62
N TYR A 210 -12.71 21.47 1.61
CA TYR A 210 -12.72 20.18 0.91
C TYR A 210 -12.49 18.98 1.84
N THR A 211 -11.62 19.11 2.84
CA THR A 211 -11.39 18.04 3.83
C THR A 211 -12.63 17.81 4.69
N ARG A 212 -13.34 18.88 5.08
CA ARG A 212 -14.60 18.77 5.83
C ARG A 212 -15.65 18.04 5.02
N ASP A 213 -15.78 18.37 3.74
CA ASP A 213 -16.72 17.71 2.84
C ASP A 213 -16.39 16.22 2.71
N LEU A 214 -15.12 15.88 2.48
CA LEU A 214 -14.64 14.50 2.41
C LEU A 214 -14.97 13.69 3.67
N ILE A 215 -14.77 14.25 4.86
CA ILE A 215 -15.06 13.58 6.14
C ILE A 215 -16.58 13.48 6.38
N SER A 216 -17.34 14.52 6.02
CA SER A 216 -18.80 14.53 6.19
C SER A 216 -19.52 13.44 5.39
N ALA A 217 -18.89 12.97 4.30
CA ALA A 217 -19.39 11.89 3.46
C ALA A 217 -19.15 10.49 4.06
N LEU A 218 -18.42 10.38 5.16
CA LEU A 218 -18.21 9.10 5.83
C LEU A 218 -19.52 8.62 6.47
N PRO A 219 -19.86 7.32 6.34
CA PRO A 219 -20.97 6.76 7.07
C PRO A 219 -20.72 6.91 8.57
N THR A 220 -21.60 7.63 9.27
CA THR A 220 -21.60 7.63 10.74
C THR A 220 -21.86 6.21 11.21
N LEU A 221 -20.91 5.61 11.92
CA LEU A 221 -21.12 4.37 12.65
C LEU A 221 -22.15 4.67 13.75
N THR A 222 -23.44 4.52 13.45
CA THR A 222 -24.48 4.45 14.47
C THR A 222 -24.18 3.20 15.29
N SER A 223 -23.60 3.39 16.47
CA SER A 223 -23.46 2.37 17.50
C SER A 223 -24.84 1.78 17.77
N GLY A 224 -25.08 0.56 17.28
CA GLY A 224 -26.27 -0.20 17.58
C GLY A 224 -26.30 -0.53 19.07
N SER A 225 -26.97 0.31 19.86
CA SER A 225 -27.37 -0.05 21.22
C SER A 225 -28.51 -1.05 21.14
N THR A 226 -28.20 -2.33 21.01
CA THR A 226 -29.14 -3.40 21.36
C THR A 226 -29.33 -3.37 22.88
N ARG A 227 -30.31 -2.60 23.34
CA ARG A 227 -30.91 -2.81 24.67
C ARG A 227 -31.60 -4.17 24.62
N HIS A 228 -30.97 -5.18 25.22
CA HIS A 228 -31.69 -6.36 25.69
C HIS A 228 -32.60 -5.91 26.84
N GLU A 229 -33.86 -5.60 26.54
CA GLU A 229 -34.91 -5.63 27.55
C GLU A 229 -35.18 -7.10 27.89
N GLY A 230 -34.64 -7.50 29.04
CA GLY A 230 -34.96 -8.76 29.68
C GLY A 230 -36.43 -8.77 30.08
N ASN A 231 -37.16 -9.69 29.46
CA ASN A 231 -38.50 -10.10 29.84
C ASN A 231 -38.47 -10.63 31.28
N SER A 232 -39.02 -9.88 32.25
CA SER A 232 -39.31 -10.39 33.59
C SER A 232 -40.78 -10.76 33.67
N LEU A 233 -41.00 -12.06 33.80
CA LEU A 233 -42.27 -12.70 34.11
C LEU A 233 -42.86 -12.15 35.41
N ALA A 234 -44.16 -11.89 35.38
CA ALA A 234 -45.09 -12.00 36.49
C ALA A 234 -46.38 -12.64 35.95
#